data_AF-A0A7V0W0S5-F1
#
_entry.id   AF-A0A7V0W0S5-F1
#
_cell.length_a   1.000
_cell.length_b   1.000
_cell.length_c   1.000
_cell.angle_alpha   90.00
_cell.angle_beta   90.00
_cell.angle_gamma   90.00
#
_symmetry.space_group_name_H-M   'P 1'
#
loop_
_entity.id
_entity.type
_entity.pdbx_description
1 polymer ?
#
loop_
_entity_poly.entity_id
_entity_poly.type
_entity_poly.pdbx_seq_one_letter_code
_entity_poly.pdbx_strand_id
1 'polypeptide(L)'
;MVSIRDYRFYFALCTIFLVILCASCEKKSTFTPTIINTSTGKEMVQLSGGWFEMGSKKKDNESPIHKVWVGAFLIDRYEVTQEEYEKLMQSNPSHFKGLKNPVEQVSLSFAILYCNARSRQEGLNPCYDEETGKCDFSANGYRLPTEAEWEYACRAGTKTDYFFGRDESQLKYYAWYADNSANKTQPVGQKKPNQWGLYDMYGNVAEWCNDIYSESYYRESPEKNPQGPAKGKKYVLRGGSWNSSTESCRSSSRVGGDPGFQDACFARDDIGFRCVRKSDTKSNIGYFPPADRSINLASNIQCQVSNVKYQKSSIKKTGFVYDDIYLKHNTGSRHPESPKRLVAITSRLEKKLSDKNGKLQLIRPKPSSTALEWIKTIHSPEYIERVKKSCQSKEEYMDSIDTPVSKESYEVAVMAVSGVLSAIDEVIEGNVRNAFCAIRPPGHHALRDRAMGFCLFNNIAIGARYVQKKYGLSKVLIVDWDVHHGNGTQDAFYDDPTVLYFSTHRSPFYPGTGNEDEKGSGKGLGYTINVTMKAGDGDGSYKNAFENILKPRAIGFDPDFVFISAGFDAHKDDPLGGMNVTSKGYAEMTKIVKDIAEKCCNGRIVSVLEGGYSLSGLAESVDSHLSVLMD
;
A
#
# COMPACT_ATOMS: atom_id res chain seq x y z
N MET A 1 -90.35 43.81 15.86
CA MET A 1 -89.66 44.41 14.70
C MET A 1 -88.34 45.05 15.18
N VAL A 2 -87.28 44.25 15.31
CA VAL A 2 -85.88 44.68 15.57
C VAL A 2 -85.03 43.59 14.88
N SER A 3 -84.59 43.82 13.65
CA SER A 3 -83.30 44.39 13.24
C SER A 3 -82.14 43.38 13.27
N ILE A 4 -81.77 42.93 12.07
CA ILE A 4 -80.58 42.11 11.82
C ILE A 4 -79.34 43.01 11.97
N ARG A 5 -78.71 43.07 13.15
CA ARG A 5 -77.43 43.80 13.30
C ARG A 5 -76.41 43.37 14.35
N ASP A 6 -76.67 42.36 15.19
CA ASP A 6 -75.74 41.99 16.29
C ASP A 6 -74.94 40.67 16.11
N TYR A 7 -75.02 40.03 14.95
CA TYR A 7 -74.21 38.83 14.64
C TYR A 7 -72.75 39.11 14.22
N ARG A 8 -72.25 40.34 14.41
CA ARG A 8 -70.85 40.72 14.06
C ARG A 8 -69.91 40.97 15.24
N PHE A 9 -70.38 40.99 16.49
CA PHE A 9 -69.50 41.21 17.65
C PHE A 9 -69.04 39.92 18.36
N TYR A 10 -69.82 38.83 18.31
CA TYR A 10 -69.42 37.57 18.97
C TYR A 10 -68.47 36.67 18.16
N PHE A 11 -68.36 36.87 16.84
CA PHE A 11 -67.42 36.12 15.99
C PHE A 11 -65.97 36.65 16.03
N ALA A 12 -65.76 37.89 16.51
CA ALA A 12 -64.46 38.55 16.56
C ALA A 12 -63.69 38.32 17.88
N LEU A 13 -64.34 37.84 18.94
CA LEU A 13 -63.70 37.60 20.25
C LEU A 13 -63.30 36.12 20.47
N CYS A 14 -64.04 35.16 19.91
CA CYS A 14 -63.63 33.75 19.96
C CYS A 14 -62.48 33.41 18.99
N THR A 15 -62.24 34.23 17.96
CA THR A 15 -61.13 34.04 17.02
C THR A 15 -59.80 34.59 17.53
N ILE A 16 -59.79 35.53 18.48
CA ILE A 16 -58.55 36.07 19.06
C ILE A 16 -58.04 35.18 20.22
N PHE A 17 -58.93 34.58 21.02
CA PHE A 17 -58.52 33.68 22.10
C PHE A 17 -58.07 32.28 21.63
N LEU A 18 -58.48 31.83 20.43
CA LEU A 18 -57.99 30.57 19.87
C LEU A 18 -56.62 30.69 19.15
N VAL A 19 -56.22 31.90 18.78
CA VAL A 19 -54.91 32.16 18.11
C VAL A 19 -53.76 32.29 19.11
N ILE A 20 -54.04 32.61 20.38
CA ILE A 20 -53.02 32.76 21.43
C ILE A 20 -52.64 31.41 22.08
N LEU A 21 -53.43 30.35 21.89
CA LEU A 21 -53.14 28.99 22.38
C LEU A 21 -52.64 28.00 21.31
N CYS A 22 -52.56 28.44 20.04
CA CYS A 22 -51.86 27.71 18.97
C CYS A 22 -50.46 28.28 18.66
N ALA A 23 -49.91 29.13 19.54
CA ALA A 23 -48.48 29.15 19.80
C ALA A 23 -48.05 27.90 20.59
N SER A 24 -48.50 26.72 20.12
CA SER A 24 -47.94 25.45 20.52
C SER A 24 -46.45 25.54 20.24
N CYS A 25 -45.65 25.52 21.30
CA CYS A 25 -44.21 25.47 21.22
C CYS A 25 -43.86 24.29 20.30
N GLU A 26 -43.52 24.59 19.04
CA GLU A 26 -42.74 23.69 18.22
C GLU A 26 -41.46 23.49 19.00
N LYS A 27 -41.44 22.43 19.81
CA LYS A 27 -40.23 21.79 20.25
C LYS A 27 -39.51 21.45 18.96
N LYS A 28 -38.63 22.36 18.50
CA LYS A 28 -37.58 22.03 17.55
C LYS A 28 -36.98 20.77 18.13
N SER A 29 -37.23 19.64 17.47
CA SER A 29 -36.71 18.35 17.88
C SER A 29 -35.20 18.55 17.90
N THR A 30 -34.63 18.70 19.08
CA THR A 30 -33.20 18.90 19.25
C THR A 30 -32.58 17.58 18.89
N PHE A 31 -32.23 17.44 17.60
CA PHE A 31 -31.57 16.26 17.09
C PHE A 31 -30.24 16.14 17.85
N THR A 32 -30.23 15.24 18.83
CA THR A 32 -29.01 14.90 19.54
C THR A 32 -28.30 13.88 18.66
N PRO A 33 -27.12 14.20 18.09
CA PRO A 33 -26.41 13.27 17.25
C PRO A 33 -25.98 12.04 18.06
N THR A 34 -26.26 10.85 17.51
CA THR A 34 -25.80 9.60 18.11
C THR A 34 -24.31 9.43 17.82
N ILE A 35 -23.49 9.83 18.78
CA ILE A 35 -22.03 9.68 18.72
C ILE A 35 -21.65 8.32 19.29
N ILE A 36 -20.88 7.54 18.54
CA ILE A 36 -20.31 6.25 18.94
C ILE A 36 -18.80 6.41 19.06
N ASN A 37 -18.24 5.95 20.18
CA ASN A 37 -16.80 5.76 20.31
C ASN A 37 -16.42 4.37 19.79
N THR A 38 -15.43 4.30 18.91
CA THR A 38 -14.88 3.03 18.42
C THR A 38 -14.01 2.36 19.49
N SER A 39 -13.57 1.12 19.26
CA SER A 39 -12.67 0.40 20.17
C SER A 39 -11.30 1.09 20.35
N THR A 40 -10.91 1.96 19.42
CA THR A 40 -9.71 2.79 19.49
C THR A 40 -9.94 4.16 20.12
N GLY A 41 -11.19 4.48 20.49
CA GLY A 41 -11.58 5.75 21.12
C GLY A 41 -11.90 6.89 20.16
N LYS A 42 -12.02 6.62 18.85
CA LYS A 42 -12.38 7.65 17.85
C LYS A 42 -13.90 7.85 17.80
N GLU A 43 -14.35 9.10 17.68
CA GLU A 43 -15.77 9.45 17.57
C GLU A 43 -16.30 9.34 16.13
N MET A 44 -17.41 8.63 15.98
CA MET A 44 -18.21 8.57 14.75
C MET A 44 -19.65 9.00 15.02
N VAL A 45 -20.32 9.59 14.04
CA VAL A 45 -21.75 9.88 14.06
C VAL A 45 -22.51 8.75 13.36
N GLN A 46 -23.53 8.20 14.00
CA GLN A 46 -24.47 7.27 13.38
C GLN A 46 -25.56 8.04 12.64
N LEU A 47 -25.65 7.83 11.32
CA LEU A 47 -26.69 8.39 10.48
C LEU A 47 -27.69 7.29 10.09
N SER A 48 -28.99 7.58 10.20
CA SER A 48 -30.07 6.60 9.97
C SER A 48 -30.30 6.21 8.52
N GLY A 49 -29.64 6.91 7.58
CA GLY A 49 -30.00 6.88 6.16
C GLY A 49 -31.31 7.60 5.86
N GLY A 50 -31.59 7.80 4.58
CA GLY A 50 -32.78 8.51 4.13
C GLY A 50 -32.70 9.00 2.69
N TRP A 51 -33.82 9.56 2.23
CA TRP A 51 -33.94 10.22 0.92
C TRP A 51 -33.49 11.69 1.00
N PHE A 52 -32.74 12.15 0.01
CA PHE A 52 -32.41 13.56 -0.18
C PHE A 52 -32.36 13.94 -1.67
N GLU A 53 -32.24 15.24 -1.94
CA GLU A 53 -31.99 15.78 -3.28
C GLU A 53 -30.48 16.06 -3.43
N MET A 54 -29.84 15.35 -4.36
CA MET A 54 -28.41 15.41 -4.63
C MET A 54 -28.13 16.32 -5.83
N GLY A 55 -27.06 17.13 -5.72
CA GLY A 55 -26.63 18.06 -6.77
C GLY A 55 -27.18 19.49 -6.68
N SER A 56 -27.00 20.25 -7.75
CA SER A 56 -27.49 21.62 -7.87
C SER A 56 -27.74 22.02 -9.33
N LYS A 57 -28.18 23.26 -9.56
CA LYS A 57 -28.27 23.87 -10.91
C LYS A 57 -27.17 24.91 -11.16
N LYS A 58 -26.13 24.99 -10.30
CA LYS A 58 -25.06 26.00 -10.42
C LYS A 58 -23.96 25.61 -11.40
N LYS A 59 -23.74 24.31 -11.61
CA LYS A 59 -22.74 23.76 -12.55
C LYS A 59 -23.30 22.57 -13.29
N ASP A 60 -22.81 22.35 -14.50
CA ASP A 60 -23.22 21.24 -15.36
C ASP A 60 -22.82 19.89 -14.74
N ASN A 61 -21.64 19.81 -14.13
CA ASN A 61 -21.17 18.60 -13.44
C ASN A 61 -21.91 18.28 -12.14
N GLU A 62 -22.69 19.23 -11.61
CA GLU A 62 -23.59 19.08 -10.45
C GLU A 62 -25.06 18.84 -10.87
N SER A 63 -25.34 18.77 -12.17
CA SER A 63 -26.69 18.67 -12.74
C SER A 63 -26.95 17.31 -13.40
N PRO A 64 -28.19 16.78 -13.36
CA PRO A 64 -29.38 17.34 -12.73
C PRO A 64 -29.40 17.16 -11.21
N ILE A 65 -30.23 17.97 -10.54
CA ILE A 65 -30.72 17.64 -9.20
C ILE A 65 -31.56 16.36 -9.33
N HIS A 66 -31.17 15.32 -8.60
CA HIS A 66 -31.82 14.00 -8.64
C HIS A 66 -32.06 13.47 -7.23
N LYS A 67 -32.94 12.48 -7.10
CA LYS A 67 -33.39 11.94 -5.82
C LYS A 67 -32.55 10.72 -5.46
N VAL A 68 -31.90 10.74 -4.30
CA VAL A 68 -31.01 9.66 -3.85
C VAL A 68 -31.40 9.21 -2.44
N TRP A 69 -31.39 7.89 -2.24
CA TRP A 69 -31.48 7.24 -0.94
C TRP A 69 -30.12 6.69 -0.54
N VAL A 70 -29.67 7.02 0.67
CA VAL A 70 -28.52 6.38 1.31
C VAL A 70 -28.98 5.53 2.49
N GLY A 71 -28.34 4.38 2.69
CA GLY A 71 -28.55 3.51 3.84
C GLY A 71 -28.05 4.13 5.16
N ALA A 72 -28.19 3.37 6.26
CA ALA A 72 -27.63 3.77 7.54
C ALA A 72 -26.12 3.46 7.61
N PHE A 73 -25.31 4.40 8.07
CA PHE A 73 -23.87 4.27 8.19
C PHE A 73 -23.33 5.05 9.39
N LEU A 74 -22.11 4.70 9.79
CA LEU A 74 -21.27 5.47 10.70
C LEU A 74 -20.30 6.30 9.87
N ILE A 75 -20.10 7.56 10.21
CA ILE A 75 -19.13 8.46 9.57
C ILE A 75 -18.28 9.14 10.64
N ASP A 76 -16.97 9.30 10.40
CA ASP A 76 -16.09 9.98 11.34
C ASP A 76 -16.57 11.41 11.61
N ARG A 77 -16.56 11.77 12.90
CA ARG A 77 -17.04 13.08 13.37
C ARG A 77 -16.20 14.25 12.84
N TYR A 78 -14.92 13.98 12.59
CA TYR A 78 -13.88 14.88 12.10
C TYR A 78 -13.17 14.25 10.90
N GLU A 79 -12.46 15.06 10.13
CA GLU A 79 -11.44 14.58 9.18
C GLU A 79 -10.40 13.69 9.92
N VAL A 80 -9.74 12.77 9.21
CA VAL A 80 -8.64 11.98 9.80
C VAL A 80 -7.48 12.91 10.14
N THR A 81 -7.02 12.91 11.39
CA THR A 81 -5.93 13.80 11.81
C THR A 81 -4.56 13.25 11.45
N GLN A 82 -3.55 14.12 11.46
CA GLN A 82 -2.15 13.70 11.32
C GLN A 82 -1.73 12.69 12.40
N GLU A 83 -2.16 12.89 13.65
CA GLU A 83 -1.89 11.96 14.76
C GLU A 83 -2.51 10.58 14.53
N GLU A 84 -3.77 10.52 14.07
CA GLU A 84 -4.46 9.26 13.77
C GLU A 84 -3.82 8.55 12.57
N TYR A 85 -3.53 9.30 11.51
CA TYR A 85 -2.87 8.79 10.31
C TYR A 85 -1.47 8.26 10.62
N GLU A 86 -0.63 9.05 11.29
CA GLU A 86 0.74 8.68 11.66
C GLU A 86 0.77 7.48 12.61
N LYS A 87 -0.21 7.35 13.52
CA LYS A 87 -0.32 6.18 14.41
C LYS A 87 -0.62 4.86 13.67
N LEU A 88 -1.33 4.90 12.54
CA LEU A 88 -1.70 3.71 11.76
C LEU A 88 -0.74 3.45 10.59
N MET A 89 -0.38 4.50 9.85
CA MET A 89 0.45 4.45 8.64
C MET A 89 1.93 4.73 8.90
N GLN A 90 2.29 5.06 10.15
CA GLN A 90 3.67 5.22 10.64
C GLN A 90 4.53 6.15 9.75
N SER A 91 3.86 7.15 9.18
CA SER A 91 4.36 8.17 8.27
C SER A 91 3.37 9.34 8.30
N ASN A 92 3.87 10.57 8.12
CA ASN A 92 3.06 11.78 8.15
C ASN A 92 3.32 12.58 6.86
N PRO A 93 2.49 12.40 5.81
CA PRO A 93 2.73 13.00 4.51
C PRO A 93 2.48 14.52 4.50
N SER A 94 1.70 15.05 5.44
CA SER A 94 1.26 16.44 5.47
C SER A 94 2.38 17.47 5.30
N HIS A 95 2.16 18.48 4.45
CA HIS A 95 2.98 19.67 4.40
C HIS A 95 2.87 20.50 5.69
N PHE A 96 1.65 20.75 6.17
CA PHE A 96 1.35 21.64 7.29
C PHE A 96 1.33 20.90 8.63
N LYS A 97 2.50 20.78 9.28
CA LYS A 97 2.63 19.99 10.50
C LYS A 97 1.77 20.48 11.67
N GLY A 98 0.98 19.56 12.22
CA GLY A 98 0.22 19.72 13.46
C GLY A 98 -0.61 18.47 13.75
N LEU A 99 -0.36 17.80 14.88
CA LEU A 99 -0.98 16.51 15.23
C LEU A 99 -2.52 16.48 15.12
N LYS A 100 -3.18 17.61 15.42
CA LYS A 100 -4.65 17.76 15.35
C LYS A 100 -5.17 18.37 14.05
N ASN A 101 -4.29 18.77 13.12
CA ASN A 101 -4.69 19.13 11.76
C ASN A 101 -5.17 17.87 11.03
N PRO A 102 -6.01 17.99 9.99
CA PRO A 102 -6.24 16.87 9.08
C PRO A 102 -4.92 16.43 8.45
N VAL A 103 -4.86 15.15 8.10
CA VAL A 103 -3.82 14.67 7.20
C VAL A 103 -4.08 15.19 5.78
N GLU A 104 -3.04 15.66 5.12
CA GLU A 104 -3.05 16.07 3.71
C GLU A 104 -1.82 15.52 2.98
N GLN A 105 -1.71 15.78 1.67
CA GLN A 105 -0.80 15.08 0.76
C GLN A 105 -1.03 13.54 0.75
N VAL A 106 -2.28 13.10 0.96
CA VAL A 106 -2.65 11.67 0.92
C VAL A 106 -3.24 11.32 -0.45
N SER A 107 -2.65 10.33 -1.13
CA SER A 107 -3.23 9.76 -2.36
C SER A 107 -4.49 8.94 -2.03
N LEU A 108 -5.33 8.67 -3.04
CA LEU A 108 -6.49 7.79 -2.85
C LEU A 108 -6.05 6.40 -2.34
N SER A 109 -4.95 5.86 -2.88
CA SER A 109 -4.41 4.57 -2.48
C SER A 109 -4.00 4.54 -1.01
N PHE A 110 -3.32 5.58 -0.51
CA PHE A 110 -2.95 5.67 0.90
C PHE A 110 -4.15 5.89 1.83
N ALA A 111 -5.18 6.62 1.39
CA ALA A 111 -6.44 6.76 2.13
C ALA A 111 -7.22 5.42 2.21
N ILE A 112 -7.20 4.63 1.13
CA ILE A 112 -7.73 3.25 1.07
C ILE A 112 -6.98 2.33 2.04
N LEU A 113 -5.64 2.34 2.00
CA LEU A 113 -4.81 1.53 2.90
C LEU A 113 -5.03 1.92 4.38
N TYR A 114 -5.18 3.20 4.70
CA TYR A 114 -5.56 3.64 6.04
C TYR A 114 -6.91 3.06 6.49
N CYS A 115 -7.93 3.08 5.63
CA CYS A 115 -9.23 2.51 5.94
C CYS A 115 -9.12 1.01 6.30
N ASN A 116 -8.34 0.25 5.53
CA ASN A 116 -8.10 -1.15 5.83
C ASN A 116 -7.24 -1.37 7.09
N ALA A 117 -6.18 -0.59 7.29
CA ALA A 117 -5.35 -0.64 8.50
C ALA A 117 -6.17 -0.38 9.77
N ARG A 118 -7.05 0.63 9.74
CA ARG A 118 -8.01 0.90 10.82
C ARG A 118 -9.02 -0.23 11.01
N SER A 119 -9.48 -0.86 9.92
CA SER A 119 -10.38 -2.03 10.00
C SER A 119 -9.71 -3.18 10.76
N ARG A 120 -8.48 -3.52 10.39
CA ARG A 120 -7.68 -4.56 11.06
C ARG A 120 -7.41 -4.21 12.53
N GLN A 121 -7.05 -2.95 12.84
CA GLN A 121 -6.83 -2.48 14.22
C GLN A 121 -8.07 -2.66 15.11
N GLU A 122 -9.28 -2.56 14.55
CA GLU A 122 -10.54 -2.71 15.29
C GLU A 122 -11.17 -4.11 15.17
N GLY A 123 -10.49 -5.07 14.54
CA GLY A 123 -10.99 -6.44 14.37
C GLY A 123 -12.15 -6.57 13.36
N LEU A 124 -12.26 -5.64 12.42
CA LEU A 124 -13.28 -5.60 11.38
C LEU A 124 -12.72 -6.15 10.05
N ASN A 125 -13.59 -6.71 9.21
CA ASN A 125 -13.21 -7.17 7.87
C ASN A 125 -12.93 -5.94 6.98
N PRO A 126 -11.72 -5.80 6.40
CA PRO A 126 -11.39 -4.67 5.52
C PRO A 126 -12.36 -4.53 4.35
N CYS A 127 -12.73 -3.30 4.00
CA CYS A 127 -13.64 -3.05 2.88
C CYS A 127 -12.95 -3.02 1.53
N TYR A 128 -11.64 -2.75 1.46
CA TYR A 128 -10.94 -2.72 0.18
C TYR A 128 -10.15 -3.99 -0.08
N ASP A 129 -10.26 -4.47 -1.31
CA ASP A 129 -9.22 -5.26 -1.93
C ASP A 129 -8.01 -4.34 -2.19
N GLU A 130 -6.87 -4.60 -1.53
CA GLU A 130 -5.69 -3.72 -1.58
C GLU A 130 -4.91 -3.82 -2.90
N GLU A 131 -5.20 -4.85 -3.70
CA GLU A 131 -4.57 -5.11 -4.99
C GLU A 131 -5.19 -4.21 -6.08
N THR A 132 -6.52 -4.13 -6.09
CA THR A 132 -7.34 -3.46 -7.10
C THR A 132 -7.93 -2.12 -6.64
N GLY A 133 -7.87 -1.82 -5.34
CA GLY A 133 -8.58 -0.69 -4.73
C GLY A 133 -10.11 -0.85 -4.74
N LYS A 134 -10.64 -2.03 -5.09
CA LYS A 134 -12.08 -2.27 -5.20
C LYS A 134 -12.71 -2.39 -3.82
N CYS A 135 -13.74 -1.58 -3.59
CA CYS A 135 -14.51 -1.64 -2.35
C CYS A 135 -15.56 -2.75 -2.37
N ASP A 136 -15.48 -3.71 -1.44
CA ASP A 136 -16.61 -4.53 -1.05
C ASP A 136 -17.50 -3.78 -0.06
N PHE A 137 -18.57 -3.17 -0.59
CA PHE A 137 -19.64 -2.58 0.20
C PHE A 137 -20.46 -3.61 1.02
N SER A 138 -20.17 -4.92 0.93
CA SER A 138 -20.75 -5.95 1.79
C SER A 138 -20.09 -6.01 3.18
N ALA A 139 -18.79 -5.72 3.28
CA ALA A 139 -17.98 -5.77 4.50
C ALA A 139 -18.43 -4.78 5.60
N ASN A 140 -17.89 -4.96 6.82
CA ASN A 140 -18.20 -4.17 8.01
C ASN A 140 -17.07 -3.22 8.47
N GLY A 141 -15.91 -3.27 7.84
CA GLY A 141 -14.78 -2.37 8.09
C GLY A 141 -14.99 -0.95 7.58
N TYR A 142 -13.91 -0.18 7.66
CA TYR A 142 -13.85 1.21 7.22
C TYR A 142 -13.60 1.31 5.72
N ARG A 143 -14.16 2.36 5.12
CA ARG A 143 -13.92 2.80 3.75
C ARG A 143 -14.07 4.31 3.63
N LEU A 144 -13.76 4.86 2.47
CA LEU A 144 -14.14 6.22 2.12
C LEU A 144 -15.68 6.32 1.96
N PRO A 145 -16.29 7.49 2.25
CA PRO A 145 -17.70 7.73 1.96
C PRO A 145 -17.96 7.60 0.46
N THR A 146 -19.16 7.15 0.06
CA THR A 146 -19.59 7.43 -1.32
C THR A 146 -19.88 8.92 -1.47
N GLU A 147 -19.86 9.39 -2.70
CA GLU A 147 -20.17 10.78 -3.05
C GLU A 147 -21.55 11.21 -2.51
N ALA A 148 -22.53 10.29 -2.54
CA ALA A 148 -23.86 10.51 -2.00
C ALA A 148 -23.92 10.45 -0.47
N GLU A 149 -23.18 9.56 0.18
CA GLU A 149 -23.06 9.52 1.64
C GLU A 149 -22.44 10.82 2.17
N TRP A 150 -21.41 11.33 1.48
CA TRP A 150 -20.78 12.61 1.80
C TRP A 150 -21.75 13.78 1.63
N GLU A 151 -22.45 13.90 0.49
CA GLU A 151 -23.40 15.01 0.27
C GLU A 151 -24.57 14.96 1.26
N TYR A 152 -25.10 13.77 1.55
CA TYR A 152 -26.15 13.57 2.55
C TYR A 152 -25.68 14.02 3.95
N ALA A 153 -24.53 13.53 4.39
CA ALA A 153 -23.91 13.85 5.68
C ALA A 153 -23.62 15.35 5.80
N CYS A 154 -23.07 15.97 4.75
CA CYS A 154 -22.76 17.39 4.68
C CYS A 154 -24.03 18.25 4.82
N ARG A 155 -25.07 17.96 4.02
CA ARG A 155 -26.34 18.71 3.98
C ARG A 155 -27.11 18.70 5.30
N ALA A 156 -26.98 17.64 6.10
CA ALA A 156 -27.70 17.44 7.36
C ALA A 156 -29.22 17.74 7.27
N GLY A 157 -29.87 17.25 6.20
CA GLY A 157 -31.30 17.45 5.93
C GLY A 157 -31.68 18.75 5.20
N THR A 158 -30.73 19.64 4.90
CA THR A 158 -31.00 20.88 4.15
C THR A 158 -30.92 20.71 2.63
N LYS A 159 -31.58 21.62 1.91
CA LYS A 159 -31.58 21.70 0.42
C LYS A 159 -30.82 22.93 -0.11
N THR A 160 -30.05 23.60 0.74
CA THR A 160 -29.36 24.85 0.43
C THR A 160 -27.94 24.60 -0.08
N ASP A 161 -27.24 25.67 -0.48
CA ASP A 161 -25.83 25.59 -0.87
C ASP A 161 -24.96 25.14 0.32
N TYR A 162 -25.29 25.59 1.52
CA TYR A 162 -24.64 25.20 2.78
C TYR A 162 -25.67 24.68 3.79
N PHE A 163 -25.25 23.84 4.76
CA PHE A 163 -26.14 23.30 5.81
C PHE A 163 -26.69 24.38 6.77
N PHE A 164 -26.07 25.56 6.79
CA PHE A 164 -26.52 26.73 7.56
C PHE A 164 -27.37 27.71 6.73
N GLY A 165 -27.58 27.46 5.44
CA GLY A 165 -28.45 28.25 4.56
C GLY A 165 -27.79 28.68 3.25
N ARG A 166 -28.14 29.89 2.78
CA ARG A 166 -27.66 30.48 1.51
C ARG A 166 -26.73 31.69 1.70
N ASP A 167 -26.57 32.16 2.94
CA ASP A 167 -25.75 33.32 3.28
C ASP A 167 -24.28 32.91 3.43
N GLU A 168 -23.51 33.05 2.35
CA GLU A 168 -22.09 32.68 2.33
C GLU A 168 -21.23 33.44 3.35
N SER A 169 -21.66 34.62 3.83
CA SER A 169 -20.90 35.40 4.82
C SER A 169 -20.77 34.70 6.18
N GLN A 170 -21.61 33.67 6.41
CA GLN A 170 -21.55 32.81 7.58
C GLN A 170 -20.55 31.65 7.46
N LEU A 171 -20.03 31.34 6.26
CA LEU A 171 -19.11 30.21 6.03
C LEU A 171 -17.90 30.25 6.96
N LYS A 172 -17.41 31.45 7.30
CA LYS A 172 -16.32 31.68 8.27
C LYS A 172 -16.51 31.06 9.66
N TYR A 173 -17.74 30.76 10.07
CA TYR A 173 -18.07 30.09 11.33
C TYR A 173 -18.07 28.56 11.23
N TYR A 174 -18.11 28.00 10.03
CA TYR A 174 -18.31 26.58 9.73
C TYR A 174 -17.15 25.94 8.94
N ALA A 175 -16.29 26.74 8.30
CA ALA A 175 -15.21 26.27 7.43
C ALA A 175 -13.88 27.00 7.65
N TRP A 176 -12.78 26.32 7.34
CA TRP A 176 -11.46 26.89 7.08
C TRP A 176 -11.24 26.98 5.57
N TYR A 177 -11.19 28.18 5.00
CA TYR A 177 -11.14 28.42 3.55
C TYR A 177 -10.27 29.64 3.25
N ALA A 178 -10.09 30.02 1.98
CA ALA A 178 -9.06 30.98 1.54
C ALA A 178 -9.00 32.28 2.38
N ASP A 179 -10.15 32.87 2.73
CA ASP A 179 -10.20 34.14 3.46
C ASP A 179 -9.81 34.04 4.94
N ASN A 180 -9.85 32.85 5.55
CA ASN A 180 -9.74 32.68 7.01
C ASN A 180 -8.79 31.58 7.49
N SER A 181 -8.23 30.76 6.60
CA SER A 181 -7.34 29.64 6.94
C SER A 181 -5.93 30.05 7.34
N ALA A 182 -5.54 31.31 7.08
CA ALA A 182 -4.17 31.79 7.15
C ALA A 182 -3.19 30.98 6.27
N ASN A 183 -3.66 30.56 5.09
CA ASN A 183 -2.92 29.82 4.06
C ASN A 183 -2.34 28.47 4.53
N LYS A 184 -3.09 27.73 5.33
CA LYS A 184 -2.74 26.38 5.80
C LYS A 184 -3.94 25.61 6.34
N THR A 185 -3.80 24.29 6.49
CA THR A 185 -4.73 23.49 7.31
C THR A 185 -4.71 23.93 8.77
N GLN A 186 -5.83 23.75 9.46
CA GLN A 186 -6.01 24.08 10.87
C GLN A 186 -6.49 22.84 11.65
N PRO A 187 -6.39 22.84 12.99
CA PRO A 187 -6.87 21.72 13.78
C PRO A 187 -8.36 21.45 13.57
N VAL A 188 -8.71 20.18 13.42
CA VAL A 188 -10.09 19.72 13.23
C VAL A 188 -10.97 20.14 14.41
N GLY A 189 -12.26 20.35 14.16
CA GLY A 189 -13.25 20.63 15.20
C GLY A 189 -13.25 22.06 15.74
N GLN A 190 -12.44 22.98 15.20
CA GLN A 190 -12.40 24.38 15.64
C GLN A 190 -13.57 25.25 15.11
N LYS A 191 -14.30 24.78 14.09
CA LYS A 191 -15.49 25.43 13.55
C LYS A 191 -16.77 24.84 14.14
N LYS A 192 -17.91 25.46 13.86
CA LYS A 192 -19.21 24.92 14.29
C LYS A 192 -19.56 23.67 13.47
N PRO A 193 -20.10 22.61 14.09
CA PRO A 193 -20.55 21.44 13.36
C PRO A 193 -21.88 21.71 12.64
N ASN A 194 -22.27 20.79 11.75
CA ASN A 194 -23.61 20.76 11.19
C ASN A 194 -24.66 20.21 12.19
N GLN A 195 -25.92 20.14 11.78
CA GLN A 195 -27.02 19.70 12.65
C GLN A 195 -26.89 18.25 13.13
N TRP A 196 -26.04 17.44 12.49
CA TRP A 196 -25.75 16.05 12.89
C TRP A 196 -24.43 15.91 13.65
N GLY A 197 -23.82 17.02 14.11
CA GLY A 197 -22.63 16.99 14.95
C GLY A 197 -21.33 16.68 14.20
N LEU A 198 -21.36 16.68 12.87
CA LEU A 198 -20.18 16.53 12.00
C LEU A 198 -19.47 17.86 11.85
N TYR A 199 -18.15 17.83 12.01
CA TYR A 199 -17.27 18.97 11.86
C TYR A 199 -16.55 18.95 10.51
N ASP A 200 -16.07 20.12 10.11
CA ASP A 200 -15.18 20.32 8.97
C ASP A 200 -15.73 19.74 7.65
N MET A 201 -17.06 19.71 7.49
CA MET A 201 -17.73 19.29 6.24
C MET A 201 -17.56 20.31 5.09
N TYR A 202 -16.83 21.40 5.33
CA TYR A 202 -16.51 22.47 4.39
C TYR A 202 -15.10 23.00 4.67
N GLY A 203 -14.27 23.08 3.64
CA GLY A 203 -12.91 23.60 3.78
C GLY A 203 -11.99 22.67 4.57
N ASN A 204 -10.90 23.24 5.08
CA ASN A 204 -9.75 22.55 5.68
C ASN A 204 -9.04 21.65 4.67
N VAL A 205 -9.57 20.46 4.35
CA VAL A 205 -9.11 19.65 3.21
C VAL A 205 -10.28 19.17 2.35
N ALA A 206 -10.06 19.12 1.03
CA ALA A 206 -11.00 18.46 0.14
C ALA A 206 -10.93 16.95 0.35
N GLU A 207 -12.07 16.30 0.53
CA GLU A 207 -12.12 14.91 0.98
C GLU A 207 -12.27 13.91 -0.17
N TRP A 208 -11.42 12.88 -0.19
CA TRP A 208 -11.60 11.72 -1.06
C TRP A 208 -12.92 10.99 -0.79
N CYS A 209 -13.73 10.83 -1.83
CA CYS A 209 -14.84 9.90 -1.87
C CYS A 209 -14.44 8.63 -2.63
N ASN A 210 -15.16 7.54 -2.38
CA ASN A 210 -14.94 6.25 -3.04
C ASN A 210 -15.25 6.29 -4.56
N ASP A 211 -16.11 7.21 -4.98
CA ASP A 211 -16.68 7.25 -6.32
C ASP A 211 -15.66 7.73 -7.36
N ILE A 212 -15.63 7.04 -8.49
CA ILE A 212 -14.95 7.52 -9.69
C ILE A 212 -15.65 8.80 -10.18
N TYR A 213 -14.88 9.82 -10.54
CA TYR A 213 -15.43 11.06 -11.08
C TYR A 213 -15.81 10.91 -12.55
N SER A 214 -17.07 11.20 -12.85
CA SER A 214 -17.56 11.55 -14.18
C SER A 214 -18.46 12.78 -14.10
N GLU A 215 -18.28 13.71 -15.04
CA GLU A 215 -19.03 14.95 -15.16
C GLU A 215 -20.51 14.70 -15.47
N SER A 216 -20.84 13.68 -16.26
CA SER A 216 -22.21 13.36 -16.64
C SER A 216 -22.93 12.40 -15.68
N TYR A 217 -22.26 11.90 -14.63
CA TYR A 217 -22.75 10.77 -13.81
C TYR A 217 -24.15 10.97 -13.24
N TYR A 218 -24.53 12.19 -12.86
CA TYR A 218 -25.85 12.48 -12.29
C TYR A 218 -27.03 12.22 -13.25
N ARG A 219 -26.77 12.07 -14.56
CA ARG A 219 -27.78 11.70 -15.56
C ARG A 219 -28.11 10.20 -15.56
N GLU A 220 -27.23 9.39 -14.97
CA GLU A 220 -27.28 7.92 -14.92
C GLU A 220 -27.14 7.35 -13.49
N SER A 221 -27.03 8.23 -12.49
CA SER A 221 -26.89 7.89 -11.06
C SER A 221 -28.09 7.09 -10.54
N PRO A 222 -27.89 5.90 -9.95
CA PRO A 222 -28.98 5.10 -9.42
C PRO A 222 -29.57 5.70 -8.13
N GLU A 223 -30.89 5.62 -7.97
CA GLU A 223 -31.61 6.24 -6.84
C GLU A 223 -31.23 5.70 -5.45
N LYS A 224 -30.54 4.56 -5.33
CA LYS A 224 -30.25 3.90 -4.03
C LYS A 224 -28.78 3.52 -3.94
N ASN A 225 -28.10 4.04 -2.91
CA ASN A 225 -26.68 3.81 -2.62
C ASN A 225 -25.79 3.89 -3.88
N PRO A 226 -25.77 5.02 -4.63
CA PRO A 226 -24.84 5.19 -5.74
C PRO A 226 -23.38 5.10 -5.27
N GLN A 227 -22.52 4.60 -6.14
CA GLN A 227 -21.10 4.27 -5.90
C GLN A 227 -20.18 4.80 -7.01
N GLY A 228 -20.68 5.72 -7.83
CA GLY A 228 -20.01 6.23 -9.02
C GLY A 228 -20.25 5.39 -10.29
N PRO A 229 -19.65 5.79 -11.42
CA PRO A 229 -19.58 5.01 -12.64
C PRO A 229 -18.54 3.89 -12.51
N ALA A 230 -18.70 2.81 -13.27
CA ALA A 230 -17.84 1.63 -13.17
C ALA A 230 -16.39 1.81 -13.69
N LYS A 231 -16.09 2.92 -14.40
CA LYS A 231 -14.78 3.20 -15.02
C LYS A 231 -14.51 4.70 -15.09
N GLY A 232 -13.24 5.09 -14.94
CA GLY A 232 -12.75 6.46 -15.11
C GLY A 232 -11.31 6.59 -14.64
N LYS A 233 -10.75 7.81 -14.72
CA LYS A 233 -9.34 8.10 -14.36
C LYS A 233 -9.16 8.95 -13.11
N LYS A 234 -10.23 9.62 -12.68
CA LYS A 234 -10.25 10.55 -11.54
C LYS A 234 -11.24 10.04 -10.51
N TYR A 235 -11.07 10.47 -9.27
CA TYR A 235 -12.00 10.18 -8.16
C TYR A 235 -12.59 11.47 -7.62
N VAL A 236 -13.76 11.36 -7.00
CA VAL A 236 -14.50 12.51 -6.48
C VAL A 236 -13.78 13.10 -5.25
N LEU A 237 -13.61 14.41 -5.27
CA LEU A 237 -13.25 15.24 -4.12
C LEU A 237 -14.40 16.18 -3.76
N ARG A 238 -14.63 16.39 -2.46
CA ARG A 238 -15.71 17.24 -1.92
C ARG A 238 -15.29 18.14 -0.77
N GLY A 239 -16.19 19.05 -0.37
CA GLY A 239 -16.01 19.96 0.78
C GLY A 239 -15.23 21.24 0.48
N GLY A 240 -14.34 21.22 -0.50
CA GLY A 240 -13.35 22.29 -0.67
C GLY A 240 -12.31 22.24 0.45
N SER A 241 -11.34 23.14 0.42
CA SER A 241 -10.13 23.07 1.25
C SER A 241 -9.74 24.44 1.83
N TRP A 242 -8.65 24.49 2.61
CA TRP A 242 -8.12 25.72 3.19
C TRP A 242 -7.80 26.83 2.18
N ASN A 243 -7.56 26.49 0.90
CA ASN A 243 -7.28 27.44 -0.19
C ASN A 243 -8.50 27.72 -1.09
N SER A 244 -9.65 27.11 -0.80
CA SER A 244 -10.84 27.17 -1.65
C SER A 244 -11.66 28.46 -1.45
N SER A 245 -12.35 28.88 -2.52
CA SER A 245 -13.37 29.93 -2.47
C SER A 245 -14.68 29.44 -1.81
N THR A 246 -15.55 30.38 -1.43
CA THR A 246 -16.90 30.07 -0.89
C THR A 246 -17.67 29.12 -1.81
N GLU A 247 -17.59 29.34 -3.11
CA GLU A 247 -18.27 28.57 -4.15
C GLU A 247 -17.82 27.09 -4.23
N SER A 248 -16.55 26.81 -3.93
CA SER A 248 -16.01 25.45 -3.87
C SER A 248 -16.39 24.72 -2.59
N CYS A 249 -16.74 25.45 -1.53
CA CYS A 249 -17.17 24.92 -0.22
C CYS A 249 -18.69 24.71 -0.10
N ARG A 250 -19.40 24.48 -1.21
CA ARG A 250 -20.85 24.15 -1.19
C ARG A 250 -21.08 22.66 -1.03
N SER A 251 -22.22 22.29 -0.47
CA SER A 251 -22.63 20.88 -0.25
C SER A 251 -22.61 20.04 -1.53
N SER A 252 -23.04 20.62 -2.66
CA SER A 252 -23.07 19.96 -3.97
C SER A 252 -21.77 20.07 -4.77
N SER A 253 -20.77 20.82 -4.28
CA SER A 253 -19.51 21.02 -4.97
C SER A 253 -18.75 19.71 -5.10
N ARG A 254 -18.39 19.35 -6.32
CA ARG A 254 -17.64 18.14 -6.67
C ARG A 254 -16.60 18.44 -7.73
N VAL A 255 -15.40 17.89 -7.57
CA VAL A 255 -14.31 17.98 -8.56
C VAL A 255 -13.62 16.62 -8.73
N GLY A 256 -13.03 16.40 -9.90
CA GLY A 256 -12.27 15.18 -10.18
C GLY A 256 -10.79 15.34 -9.80
N GLY A 257 -10.38 14.69 -8.72
CA GLY A 257 -8.97 14.55 -8.32
C GLY A 257 -8.30 13.37 -9.03
N ASP A 258 -7.02 13.53 -9.40
CA ASP A 258 -6.22 12.40 -9.88
C ASP A 258 -5.80 11.54 -8.69
N PRO A 259 -6.03 10.21 -8.70
CA PRO A 259 -5.97 9.36 -7.50
C PRO A 259 -4.57 9.18 -6.90
N GLY A 260 -3.53 9.59 -7.63
CA GLY A 260 -2.15 9.58 -7.17
C GLY A 260 -1.39 10.77 -7.73
N PHE A 261 -0.36 11.18 -6.99
CA PHE A 261 0.64 12.16 -7.43
C PHE A 261 1.98 11.43 -7.59
N GLN A 262 2.74 11.83 -8.60
CA GLN A 262 4.04 11.19 -8.88
C GLN A 262 5.17 11.75 -7.99
N ASP A 263 4.91 12.75 -7.15
CA ASP A 263 5.94 13.51 -6.40
C ASP A 263 5.33 14.20 -5.19
N ALA A 264 6.04 14.24 -4.06
CA ALA A 264 5.64 15.04 -2.91
C ALA A 264 5.59 16.55 -3.23
N CYS A 265 6.42 17.04 -4.16
CA CYS A 265 6.40 18.43 -4.63
C CYS A 265 5.12 18.79 -5.42
N PHE A 266 4.34 17.79 -5.83
CA PHE A 266 3.06 17.93 -6.54
C PHE A 266 1.90 17.27 -5.79
N ALA A 267 2.18 16.72 -4.60
CA ALA A 267 1.17 16.27 -3.68
C ALA A 267 0.45 17.51 -3.15
N ARG A 268 -0.87 17.52 -3.29
CA ARG A 268 -1.65 18.68 -2.89
C ARG A 268 -1.83 18.69 -1.38
N ASP A 269 -1.41 19.78 -0.77
CA ASP A 269 -1.52 20.10 0.66
C ASP A 269 -2.95 20.50 1.06
N ASP A 270 -3.92 20.23 0.19
CA ASP A 270 -5.32 20.65 0.31
C ASP A 270 -6.32 19.49 0.11
N ILE A 271 -5.82 18.24 0.06
CA ILE A 271 -6.62 17.01 -0.05
C ILE A 271 -6.33 16.08 1.12
N GLY A 272 -7.39 15.58 1.75
CA GLY A 272 -7.37 14.57 2.80
C GLY A 272 -8.63 13.70 2.73
N PHE A 273 -9.11 13.17 3.85
CA PHE A 273 -10.27 12.27 3.87
C PHE A 273 -10.84 12.05 5.29
N ARG A 274 -12.01 11.40 5.34
CA ARG A 274 -12.60 10.81 6.55
C ARG A 274 -13.15 9.41 6.24
N CYS A 275 -13.30 8.53 7.23
CA CYS A 275 -13.83 7.19 7.02
C CYS A 275 -15.33 7.08 7.30
N VAL A 276 -15.96 6.10 6.68
CA VAL A 276 -17.29 5.57 7.03
C VAL A 276 -17.23 4.06 7.22
N ARG A 277 -18.22 3.49 7.93
CA ARG A 277 -18.49 2.04 7.94
C ARG A 277 -19.98 1.75 8.11
N LYS A 278 -20.39 0.49 7.95
CA LYS A 278 -21.78 0.09 8.22
C LYS A 278 -22.16 0.27 9.69
N SER A 279 -23.45 0.48 9.94
CA SER A 279 -24.02 0.42 11.29
C SER A 279 -24.39 -1.02 11.63
N ASP A 280 -23.82 -1.57 12.70
CA ASP A 280 -23.95 -2.98 13.12
C ASP A 280 -25.34 -3.36 13.70
N THR A 281 -26.37 -2.52 13.53
CA THR A 281 -27.68 -2.73 14.16
C THR A 281 -28.54 -3.75 13.42
N LYS A 282 -28.38 -5.05 13.73
CA LYS A 282 -29.48 -6.03 13.84
C LYS A 282 -29.10 -7.34 14.54
N SER A 283 -29.81 -7.63 15.64
CA SER A 283 -30.13 -8.95 16.22
C SER A 283 -29.05 -10.04 16.29
N ASN A 284 -28.68 -10.39 17.52
CA ASN A 284 -28.05 -11.68 17.87
C ASN A 284 -28.75 -12.87 17.20
N ILE A 285 -27.97 -13.73 16.54
CA ILE A 285 -28.00 -15.20 16.56
C ILE A 285 -26.76 -15.66 15.77
N GLY A 286 -25.85 -16.39 16.41
CA GLY A 286 -24.65 -16.93 15.76
C GLY A 286 -24.84 -18.38 15.29
N TYR A 287 -23.93 -18.86 14.44
CA TYR A 287 -23.79 -20.30 14.13
C TYR A 287 -22.36 -20.62 13.65
N PHE A 288 -21.67 -21.51 14.39
CA PHE A 288 -20.59 -22.38 13.87
C PHE A 288 -21.19 -23.79 13.68
N PRO A 289 -20.68 -24.62 12.75
CA PRO A 289 -19.98 -25.86 13.17
C PRO A 289 -18.87 -26.30 12.13
N PRO A 290 -18.39 -27.56 12.00
CA PRO A 290 -17.02 -27.91 12.43
C PRO A 290 -16.18 -28.71 11.40
N ALA A 291 -15.03 -29.25 11.81
CA ALA A 291 -14.05 -29.97 10.97
C ALA A 291 -14.01 -31.50 11.17
N ASP A 292 -13.59 -32.26 10.13
CA ASP A 292 -13.04 -33.65 10.15
C ASP A 292 -12.74 -34.14 8.69
N ARG A 293 -11.87 -35.11 8.35
CA ARG A 293 -10.70 -35.75 9.00
C ARG A 293 -9.81 -36.50 7.97
N SER A 294 -8.48 -36.51 8.15
CA SER A 294 -7.43 -37.53 7.79
C SER A 294 -7.50 -38.46 6.56
N ILE A 295 -6.34 -38.73 5.91
CA ILE A 295 -5.68 -40.08 5.79
C ILE A 295 -4.27 -40.04 5.12
N ASN A 296 -3.43 -41.04 5.48
CA ASN A 296 -2.00 -41.31 5.18
C ASN A 296 -1.72 -41.96 3.77
N LEU A 297 -0.52 -42.38 3.28
CA LEU A 297 0.93 -42.38 3.65
C LEU A 297 1.83 -42.66 2.39
N ALA A 298 3.12 -42.24 2.39
CA ALA A 298 4.36 -42.80 1.74
C ALA A 298 4.38 -43.31 0.24
N SER A 299 5.50 -43.55 -0.48
CA SER A 299 6.94 -43.74 -0.15
C SER A 299 7.93 -43.54 -1.33
N ASN A 300 9.17 -43.11 -1.01
CA ASN A 300 10.51 -43.45 -1.58
C ASN A 300 10.82 -43.49 -3.11
N ILE A 301 11.78 -42.65 -3.55
CA ILE A 301 12.85 -43.00 -4.51
C ILE A 301 14.18 -42.42 -3.98
N GLN A 302 15.29 -43.14 -4.17
CA GLN A 302 16.65 -42.78 -3.75
C GLN A 302 17.59 -42.85 -4.97
N CYS A 303 18.48 -41.87 -5.17
CA CYS A 303 19.58 -41.99 -6.13
C CYS A 303 20.82 -41.20 -5.68
N GLN A 304 22.00 -41.58 -6.19
CA GLN A 304 23.31 -41.20 -5.66
C GLN A 304 23.92 -39.97 -6.35
N VAL A 305 24.72 -39.20 -5.62
CA VAL A 305 25.56 -38.12 -6.16
C VAL A 305 27.04 -38.55 -6.12
N SER A 306 27.74 -38.41 -7.23
CA SER A 306 29.16 -38.74 -7.36
C SER A 306 30.05 -37.54 -7.01
N ASN A 307 31.09 -37.78 -6.20
CA ASN A 307 32.02 -36.75 -5.75
C ASN A 307 32.92 -36.22 -6.88
N VAL A 308 32.88 -34.90 -7.13
CA VAL A 308 33.89 -34.19 -7.93
C VAL A 308 34.90 -33.51 -7.00
N LYS A 309 36.20 -33.80 -7.20
CA LYS A 309 37.30 -33.26 -6.38
C LYS A 309 37.60 -31.81 -6.76
N TYR A 310 37.52 -30.89 -5.79
CA TYR A 310 37.98 -29.51 -5.96
C TYR A 310 39.50 -29.40 -5.83
N GLN A 311 40.18 -28.84 -6.84
CA GLN A 311 41.57 -28.39 -6.71
C GLN A 311 41.60 -26.99 -6.07
N LYS A 312 42.54 -26.78 -5.13
CA LYS A 312 42.87 -25.44 -4.60
C LYS A 312 43.69 -24.66 -5.62
N SER A 313 43.19 -23.52 -6.10
CA SER A 313 44.02 -22.46 -6.68
C SER A 313 43.31 -21.10 -6.67
N SER A 314 44.13 -20.06 -6.54
CA SER A 314 43.90 -18.60 -6.68
C SER A 314 42.73 -17.93 -5.92
N ILE A 315 42.95 -16.65 -5.59
CA ILE A 315 41.93 -15.74 -5.05
C ILE A 315 40.86 -15.55 -6.13
N LYS A 316 39.63 -15.99 -5.86
CA LYS A 316 38.49 -15.83 -6.77
C LYS A 316 37.84 -14.47 -6.55
N LYS A 317 37.54 -13.76 -7.64
CA LYS A 317 36.90 -12.44 -7.64
C LYS A 317 35.43 -12.53 -7.20
N THR A 318 34.83 -11.39 -6.83
CA THR A 318 33.37 -11.23 -6.70
C THR A 318 32.79 -10.79 -8.03
N GLY A 319 31.72 -11.45 -8.48
CA GLY A 319 30.96 -11.05 -9.66
C GLY A 319 30.06 -9.84 -9.39
N PHE A 320 29.96 -8.95 -10.36
CA PHE A 320 29.00 -7.85 -10.39
C PHE A 320 28.21 -7.95 -11.68
N VAL A 321 26.97 -8.43 -11.63
CA VAL A 321 26.11 -8.53 -12.82
C VAL A 321 25.44 -7.19 -13.06
N TYR A 322 25.68 -6.61 -14.23
CA TYR A 322 25.05 -5.36 -14.65
C TYR A 322 25.00 -5.28 -16.19
N ASP A 323 23.91 -4.73 -16.72
CA ASP A 323 23.83 -4.25 -18.10
C ASP A 323 22.90 -3.04 -18.22
N ASP A 324 23.20 -2.16 -19.17
CA ASP A 324 22.47 -0.91 -19.40
C ASP A 324 21.04 -1.15 -19.92
N ILE A 325 20.69 -2.37 -20.33
CA ILE A 325 19.30 -2.78 -20.60
C ILE A 325 18.40 -2.57 -19.38
N TYR A 326 18.89 -2.74 -18.15
CA TYR A 326 18.12 -2.56 -16.92
C TYR A 326 17.63 -1.11 -16.70
N LEU A 327 18.26 -0.15 -17.39
CA LEU A 327 17.83 1.25 -17.40
C LEU A 327 16.58 1.50 -18.28
N LYS A 328 16.19 0.53 -19.12
CA LYS A 328 15.07 0.70 -20.09
C LYS A 328 13.68 0.40 -19.53
N HIS A 329 13.56 -0.33 -18.41
CA HIS A 329 12.28 -0.52 -17.73
C HIS A 329 11.80 0.83 -17.17
N ASN A 330 10.87 1.50 -17.85
CA ASN A 330 10.51 2.87 -17.50
C ASN A 330 9.28 2.90 -16.57
N THR A 331 9.55 3.04 -15.27
CA THR A 331 8.54 3.16 -14.20
C THR A 331 7.97 4.57 -14.05
N GLY A 332 8.37 5.50 -14.92
CA GLY A 332 8.06 6.93 -14.80
C GLY A 332 9.19 7.72 -14.14
N SER A 333 9.21 9.04 -14.36
CA SER A 333 10.37 9.90 -14.03
C SER A 333 10.61 10.11 -12.53
N ARG A 334 9.65 9.72 -11.69
CA ARG A 334 9.58 10.02 -10.26
C ARG A 334 9.23 8.84 -9.35
N HIS A 335 9.02 7.67 -9.94
CA HIS A 335 8.79 6.44 -9.19
C HIS A 335 10.07 6.08 -8.39
N PRO A 336 9.97 5.59 -7.13
CA PRO A 336 11.14 5.32 -6.30
C PRO A 336 12.00 4.21 -6.90
N GLU A 337 11.38 3.09 -7.31
CA GLU A 337 12.02 2.09 -8.16
C GLU A 337 12.28 2.72 -9.54
N SER A 338 13.53 3.05 -9.86
CA SER A 338 13.91 3.79 -11.07
C SER A 338 15.34 3.51 -11.55
N PRO A 339 15.67 3.76 -12.84
CA PRO A 339 17.02 3.59 -13.39
C PRO A 339 18.12 4.34 -12.62
N LYS A 340 17.77 5.45 -11.95
CA LYS A 340 18.69 6.27 -11.14
C LYS A 340 19.38 5.45 -10.03
N ARG A 341 18.71 4.41 -9.51
CA ARG A 341 19.23 3.47 -8.51
C ARG A 341 20.51 2.78 -9.00
N LEU A 342 20.45 2.19 -10.20
CA LEU A 342 21.58 1.51 -10.83
C LEU A 342 22.68 2.48 -11.28
N VAL A 343 22.31 3.68 -11.72
CA VAL A 343 23.29 4.74 -12.03
C VAL A 343 24.07 5.14 -10.77
N ALA A 344 23.40 5.36 -9.63
CA ALA A 344 24.06 5.71 -8.37
C ALA A 344 25.04 4.62 -7.90
N ILE A 345 24.63 3.34 -7.99
CA ILE A 345 25.50 2.19 -7.70
C ILE A 345 26.72 2.17 -8.62
N THR A 346 26.52 2.22 -9.94
CA THR A 346 27.61 2.10 -10.92
C THR A 346 28.56 3.28 -10.89
N SER A 347 28.07 4.52 -10.71
CA SER A 347 28.92 5.70 -10.49
C SER A 347 29.77 5.59 -9.23
N ARG A 348 29.24 5.07 -8.12
CA ARG A 348 30.04 4.86 -6.90
C ARG A 348 31.09 3.76 -7.08
N LEU A 349 30.77 2.72 -7.84
CA LEU A 349 31.65 1.57 -8.08
C LEU A 349 32.61 1.75 -9.26
N GLU A 350 32.54 2.85 -10.02
CA GLU A 350 33.28 3.08 -11.28
C GLU A 350 34.77 2.72 -11.18
N LYS A 351 35.45 3.17 -10.12
CA LYS A 351 36.88 2.86 -9.88
C LYS A 351 37.13 1.37 -9.63
N LYS A 352 36.24 0.69 -8.90
CA LYS A 352 36.34 -0.75 -8.61
C LYS A 352 36.05 -1.59 -9.87
N LEU A 353 35.09 -1.16 -10.70
CA LEU A 353 34.72 -1.82 -11.96
C LEU A 353 35.75 -1.62 -13.07
N SER A 354 36.48 -0.50 -13.05
CA SER A 354 37.53 -0.19 -14.04
C SER A 354 38.88 -0.85 -13.74
N ASP A 355 39.10 -1.31 -12.51
CA ASP A 355 40.34 -2.01 -12.13
C ASP A 355 40.34 -3.46 -12.62
N LYS A 356 41.03 -3.71 -13.73
CA LYS A 356 41.20 -5.06 -14.32
C LYS A 356 41.88 -6.04 -13.36
N ASN A 357 42.74 -5.56 -12.46
CA ASN A 357 43.42 -6.36 -11.44
C ASN A 357 42.63 -6.43 -10.12
N GLY A 358 41.54 -5.67 -10.01
CA GLY A 358 40.70 -5.56 -8.83
C GLY A 358 39.93 -6.84 -8.52
N LYS A 359 39.44 -6.93 -7.29
CA LYS A 359 38.65 -8.07 -6.78
C LYS A 359 37.23 -8.14 -7.34
N LEU A 360 36.73 -7.10 -8.00
CA LEU A 360 35.39 -7.05 -8.61
C LEU A 360 35.46 -7.39 -10.11
N GLN A 361 34.56 -8.24 -10.59
CA GLN A 361 34.49 -8.67 -11.99
C GLN A 361 33.11 -8.36 -12.57
N LEU A 362 33.05 -7.46 -13.55
CA LEU A 362 31.82 -7.19 -14.29
C LEU A 362 31.40 -8.44 -15.09
N ILE A 363 30.19 -8.93 -14.83
CA ILE A 363 29.54 -10.01 -15.57
C ILE A 363 28.44 -9.36 -16.42
N ARG A 364 28.57 -9.42 -17.74
CA ARG A 364 27.50 -8.97 -18.64
C ARG A 364 26.50 -10.13 -18.84
N PRO A 365 25.22 -9.98 -18.43
CA PRO A 365 24.18 -10.98 -18.65
C PRO A 365 24.04 -11.27 -20.16
N LYS A 366 24.00 -12.54 -20.52
CA LYS A 366 23.65 -12.95 -21.89
C LYS A 366 22.14 -13.14 -21.97
N PRO A 367 21.45 -12.66 -23.03
CA PRO A 367 20.04 -13.01 -23.25
C PRO A 367 19.89 -14.53 -23.31
N SER A 368 19.33 -15.14 -22.26
CA SER A 368 19.20 -16.59 -22.21
C SER A 368 17.96 -17.00 -22.98
N SER A 369 18.15 -17.74 -24.07
CA SER A 369 17.06 -18.39 -24.81
C SER A 369 16.26 -19.38 -23.96
N THR A 370 16.78 -19.77 -22.80
CA THR A 370 16.10 -20.65 -21.83
C THR A 370 15.52 -19.93 -20.62
N ALA A 371 15.71 -18.60 -20.47
CA ALA A 371 15.17 -17.85 -19.31
C ALA A 371 13.65 -18.04 -19.15
N LEU A 372 12.91 -18.11 -20.25
CA LEU A 372 11.46 -18.37 -20.23
C LEU A 372 11.10 -19.74 -19.63
N GLU A 373 11.91 -20.78 -19.87
CA GLU A 373 11.70 -22.09 -19.27
C GLU A 373 11.98 -22.10 -17.77
N TRP A 374 12.91 -21.26 -17.32
CA TRP A 374 13.19 -21.07 -15.89
C TRP A 374 12.13 -20.22 -15.19
N ILE A 375 11.62 -19.16 -15.83
CA ILE A 375 10.50 -18.35 -15.31
C ILE A 375 9.25 -19.24 -15.08
N LYS A 376 8.95 -20.17 -16.00
CA LYS A 376 7.85 -21.17 -15.85
C LYS A 376 8.02 -22.12 -14.66
N THR A 377 9.20 -22.20 -14.03
CA THR A 377 9.38 -23.05 -12.84
C THR A 377 8.77 -22.46 -11.57
N ILE A 378 8.50 -21.15 -11.56
CA ILE A 378 7.83 -20.42 -10.48
C ILE A 378 6.48 -19.90 -10.95
N HIS A 379 6.44 -19.23 -12.10
CA HIS A 379 5.25 -18.53 -12.57
C HIS A 379 4.40 -19.36 -13.54
N SER A 380 3.09 -19.08 -13.60
CA SER A 380 2.19 -19.72 -14.56
C SER A 380 2.46 -19.25 -16.00
N PRO A 381 2.34 -20.12 -17.02
CA PRO A 381 2.45 -19.72 -18.43
C PRO A 381 1.49 -18.58 -18.81
N GLU A 382 0.29 -18.57 -18.23
CA GLU A 382 -0.75 -17.57 -18.43
C GLU A 382 -0.33 -16.20 -17.90
N TYR A 383 0.33 -16.16 -16.74
CA TYR A 383 0.88 -14.94 -16.18
C TYR A 383 2.04 -14.38 -17.02
N ILE A 384 2.98 -15.22 -17.45
CA ILE A 384 4.13 -14.79 -18.27
C ILE A 384 3.64 -14.12 -19.56
N GLU A 385 2.66 -14.70 -20.23
CA GLU A 385 2.05 -14.11 -21.43
C GLU A 385 1.18 -12.88 -21.11
N ARG A 386 0.60 -12.78 -19.90
CA ARG A 386 -0.08 -11.55 -19.43
C ARG A 386 0.91 -10.40 -19.24
N VAL A 387 2.00 -10.59 -18.49
CA VAL A 387 3.07 -9.58 -18.29
C VAL A 387 3.57 -9.06 -19.64
N LYS A 388 3.84 -9.97 -20.57
CA LYS A 388 4.27 -9.63 -21.94
C LYS A 388 3.25 -8.77 -22.69
N LYS A 389 1.98 -9.16 -22.67
CA LYS A 389 0.90 -8.40 -23.32
C LYS A 389 0.69 -7.03 -22.69
N SER A 390 0.68 -6.94 -21.37
CA SER A 390 0.56 -5.69 -20.63
C SER A 390 1.67 -4.72 -21.00
N CYS A 391 2.93 -5.16 -20.97
CA CYS A 391 4.07 -4.34 -21.43
C CYS A 391 3.93 -3.90 -22.90
N GLN A 392 3.49 -4.79 -23.80
CA GLN A 392 3.32 -4.48 -25.23
C GLN A 392 2.09 -3.60 -25.54
N SER A 393 1.19 -3.40 -24.57
CA SER A 393 -0.02 -2.61 -24.69
C SER A 393 0.21 -1.13 -24.32
N LYS A 394 -0.89 -0.40 -24.01
CA LYS A 394 -0.84 0.95 -23.42
C LYS A 394 -1.16 0.94 -21.92
N GLU A 395 -1.00 -0.20 -21.26
CA GLU A 395 -1.14 -0.30 -19.81
C GLU A 395 0.05 0.37 -19.12
N GLU A 396 -0.25 1.19 -18.12
CA GLU A 396 0.76 1.93 -17.34
C GLU A 396 1.23 1.12 -16.12
N TYR A 397 0.48 0.07 -15.72
CA TYR A 397 0.68 -0.75 -14.52
C TYR A 397 0.32 -2.21 -14.79
N MET A 398 0.99 -3.15 -14.10
CA MET A 398 0.75 -4.59 -14.19
C MET A 398 0.15 -5.13 -12.89
N ASP A 399 -1.06 -5.69 -12.97
CA ASP A 399 -1.89 -6.27 -11.89
C ASP A 399 -2.20 -5.39 -10.66
N SER A 400 -1.31 -4.45 -10.28
CA SER A 400 -1.49 -3.51 -9.18
C SER A 400 -0.83 -2.16 -9.48
N ILE A 401 -1.38 -1.09 -8.91
CA ILE A 401 -0.97 0.30 -9.17
C ILE A 401 0.42 0.65 -8.61
N ASP A 402 0.99 -0.21 -7.76
CA ASP A 402 2.36 -0.06 -7.30
C ASP A 402 3.38 -0.52 -8.35
N THR A 403 2.99 -1.29 -9.37
CA THR A 403 3.93 -1.95 -10.29
C THR A 403 3.80 -1.37 -11.70
N PRO A 404 4.36 -0.16 -11.98
CA PRO A 404 4.30 0.47 -13.28
C PRO A 404 5.13 -0.29 -14.32
N VAL A 405 4.65 -0.31 -15.56
CA VAL A 405 5.31 -0.98 -16.69
C VAL A 405 5.46 -0.07 -17.91
N SER A 406 6.43 -0.41 -18.74
CA SER A 406 6.70 0.18 -20.05
C SER A 406 6.85 -0.90 -21.12
N LYS A 407 6.88 -0.47 -22.37
CA LYS A 407 7.08 -1.32 -23.55
C LYS A 407 8.22 -2.33 -23.42
N GLU A 408 9.35 -1.89 -22.86
CA GLU A 408 10.58 -2.68 -22.71
C GLU A 408 10.61 -3.54 -21.44
N SER A 409 9.61 -3.42 -20.56
CA SER A 409 9.69 -3.95 -19.19
C SER A 409 9.70 -5.49 -19.15
N TYR A 410 9.02 -6.14 -20.10
CA TYR A 410 9.04 -7.59 -20.23
C TYR A 410 10.45 -8.09 -20.63
N GLU A 411 11.04 -7.53 -21.69
CA GLU A 411 12.39 -7.90 -22.14
C GLU A 411 13.44 -7.61 -21.06
N VAL A 412 13.27 -6.51 -20.32
CA VAL A 412 14.16 -6.14 -19.21
C VAL A 412 14.02 -7.11 -18.01
N ALA A 413 12.80 -7.53 -17.66
CA ALA A 413 12.58 -8.54 -16.62
C ALA A 413 13.14 -9.92 -17.00
N VAL A 414 13.01 -10.33 -18.27
CA VAL A 414 13.66 -11.57 -18.78
C VAL A 414 15.19 -11.46 -18.74
N MET A 415 15.75 -10.27 -18.98
CA MET A 415 17.19 -10.01 -18.80
C MET A 415 17.60 -10.02 -17.33
N ALA A 416 16.78 -9.51 -16.41
CA ALA A 416 17.04 -9.52 -14.97
C ALA A 416 17.18 -10.95 -14.45
N VAL A 417 16.25 -11.84 -14.81
CA VAL A 417 16.35 -13.28 -14.57
C VAL A 417 17.61 -13.85 -15.22
N SER A 418 17.88 -13.54 -16.50
CA SER A 418 19.09 -14.01 -17.20
C SER A 418 20.39 -13.59 -16.51
N GLY A 419 20.41 -12.44 -15.83
CA GLY A 419 21.51 -11.99 -15.00
C GLY A 419 21.74 -12.85 -13.75
N VAL A 420 20.67 -13.22 -13.04
CA VAL A 420 20.75 -14.15 -11.91
C VAL A 420 21.21 -15.53 -12.37
N LEU A 421 20.71 -16.05 -13.49
CA LEU A 421 21.18 -17.32 -14.06
C LEU A 421 22.69 -17.25 -14.42
N SER A 422 23.14 -16.13 -14.99
CA SER A 422 24.55 -15.90 -15.33
C SER A 422 25.44 -15.85 -14.06
N ALA A 423 24.98 -15.22 -12.99
CA ALA A 423 25.70 -15.20 -11.70
C ALA A 423 25.87 -16.60 -11.11
N ILE A 424 24.81 -17.40 -11.15
CA ILE A 424 24.81 -18.77 -10.64
C ILE A 424 25.81 -19.64 -11.42
N ASP A 425 25.79 -19.55 -12.75
CA ASP A 425 26.71 -20.30 -13.62
C ASP A 425 28.18 -19.94 -13.29
N GLU A 426 28.52 -18.66 -13.25
CA GLU A 426 29.88 -18.16 -12.96
C GLU A 426 30.36 -18.51 -11.53
N VAL A 427 29.45 -18.58 -10.55
CA VAL A 427 29.75 -19.01 -9.16
C VAL A 427 29.96 -20.53 -9.06
N ILE A 428 29.15 -21.34 -9.75
CA ILE A 428 29.23 -22.82 -9.67
C ILE A 428 30.40 -23.36 -10.51
N GLU A 429 30.63 -22.81 -11.69
CA GLU A 429 31.86 -23.03 -12.48
C GLU A 429 33.10 -22.51 -11.74
N GLY A 430 32.89 -21.54 -10.84
CA GLY A 430 33.90 -21.02 -9.94
C GLY A 430 34.86 -20.03 -10.61
N ASN A 431 34.40 -19.33 -11.64
CA ASN A 431 35.08 -18.19 -12.24
C ASN A 431 35.09 -16.99 -11.25
N VAL A 432 34.04 -16.88 -10.43
CA VAL A 432 33.94 -15.99 -9.27
C VAL A 432 33.65 -16.80 -7.99
N ARG A 433 33.88 -16.21 -6.80
CA ARG A 433 33.56 -16.83 -5.50
C ARG A 433 32.06 -16.76 -5.19
N ASN A 434 31.54 -15.55 -5.40
CA ASN A 434 30.20 -15.09 -5.09
C ASN A 434 29.87 -13.97 -6.09
N ALA A 435 28.61 -13.55 -6.17
CA ALA A 435 28.22 -12.44 -7.04
C ALA A 435 27.09 -11.60 -6.46
N PHE A 436 27.06 -10.31 -6.81
CA PHE A 436 25.93 -9.41 -6.62
C PHE A 436 25.30 -9.07 -7.98
N CYS A 437 23.98 -9.17 -8.06
CA CYS A 437 23.20 -8.87 -9.25
C CYS A 437 22.55 -7.49 -9.12
N ALA A 438 23.17 -6.47 -9.72
CA ALA A 438 22.63 -5.12 -9.84
C ALA A 438 21.59 -5.07 -10.97
N ILE A 439 20.51 -5.83 -10.78
CA ILE A 439 19.43 -6.04 -11.74
C ILE A 439 18.22 -5.17 -11.44
N ARG A 440 17.29 -5.11 -12.38
CA ARG A 440 16.01 -4.39 -12.27
C ARG A 440 15.08 -4.84 -13.40
N PRO A 441 13.75 -5.02 -13.19
CA PRO A 441 13.00 -4.88 -11.93
C PRO A 441 13.40 -5.88 -10.82
N PRO A 442 13.01 -5.60 -9.56
CA PRO A 442 13.10 -6.55 -8.44
C PRO A 442 12.17 -7.76 -8.63
N GLY A 443 12.18 -8.71 -7.68
CA GLY A 443 11.45 -9.97 -7.79
C GLY A 443 10.76 -10.52 -6.54
N HIS A 444 11.21 -10.22 -5.30
CA HIS A 444 10.80 -10.98 -4.11
C HIS A 444 9.29 -10.92 -3.75
N HIS A 445 8.55 -9.93 -4.26
CA HIS A 445 7.09 -9.82 -4.11
C HIS A 445 6.27 -10.55 -5.19
N ALA A 446 6.86 -10.91 -6.34
CA ALA A 446 6.11 -11.50 -7.45
C ALA A 446 5.61 -12.92 -7.09
N LEU A 447 4.29 -13.08 -7.12
CA LEU A 447 3.60 -14.35 -6.85
C LEU A 447 3.58 -15.23 -8.10
N ARG A 448 3.13 -16.48 -7.95
CA ARG A 448 3.00 -17.46 -9.05
C ARG A 448 2.27 -16.92 -10.28
N ASP A 449 1.22 -16.12 -10.08
CA ASP A 449 0.36 -15.64 -11.16
C ASP A 449 -0.02 -14.16 -11.05
N ARG A 450 0.72 -13.37 -10.26
CA ARG A 450 0.45 -11.94 -10.00
C ARG A 450 1.72 -11.11 -9.80
N ALA A 451 1.74 -9.92 -10.40
CA ALA A 451 2.73 -8.87 -10.16
C ALA A 451 2.30 -7.96 -9.00
N MET A 452 3.26 -7.56 -8.16
CA MET A 452 3.06 -6.59 -7.08
C MET A 452 4.41 -6.10 -6.55
N GLY A 453 4.43 -4.97 -5.84
CA GLY A 453 5.63 -4.50 -5.13
C GLY A 453 6.81 -4.24 -6.06
N PHE A 454 6.54 -3.65 -7.22
CA PHE A 454 7.51 -3.41 -8.31
C PHE A 454 8.04 -4.67 -9.01
N CYS A 455 7.60 -5.87 -8.58
CA CYS A 455 8.17 -7.15 -9.01
C CYS A 455 7.35 -7.77 -10.15
N LEU A 456 8.01 -8.07 -11.28
CA LEU A 456 7.40 -8.77 -12.42
C LEU A 456 7.69 -10.27 -12.43
N PHE A 457 8.91 -10.70 -12.09
CA PHE A 457 9.28 -12.11 -11.96
C PHE A 457 10.15 -12.30 -10.72
N ASN A 458 9.94 -13.38 -9.99
CA ASN A 458 10.68 -13.67 -8.76
C ASN A 458 12.08 -14.21 -9.10
N ASN A 459 13.01 -13.28 -9.29
CA ASN A 459 14.39 -13.53 -9.71
C ASN A 459 15.10 -14.58 -8.84
N ILE A 460 14.95 -14.50 -7.51
CA ILE A 460 15.58 -15.43 -6.57
C ILE A 460 14.89 -16.80 -6.55
N ALA A 461 13.55 -16.85 -6.56
CA ALA A 461 12.86 -18.14 -6.59
C ALA A 461 13.18 -18.93 -7.87
N ILE A 462 13.27 -18.23 -9.01
CA ILE A 462 13.72 -18.82 -10.29
C ILE A 462 15.18 -19.29 -10.16
N GLY A 463 16.06 -18.49 -9.56
CA GLY A 463 17.46 -18.85 -9.28
C GLY A 463 17.61 -20.09 -8.41
N ALA A 464 16.80 -20.23 -7.35
CA ALA A 464 16.79 -21.41 -6.47
C ALA A 464 16.37 -22.67 -7.25
N ARG A 465 15.31 -22.59 -8.06
CA ARG A 465 14.90 -23.72 -8.92
C ARG A 465 15.93 -24.05 -10.00
N TYR A 466 16.67 -23.06 -10.50
CA TYR A 466 17.78 -23.27 -11.44
C TYR A 466 18.93 -24.04 -10.80
N VAL A 467 19.39 -23.60 -9.62
CA VAL A 467 20.42 -24.26 -8.81
C VAL A 467 20.05 -25.73 -8.54
N GLN A 468 18.82 -25.98 -8.08
CA GLN A 468 18.33 -27.33 -7.79
C GLN A 468 18.25 -28.21 -9.05
N LYS A 469 17.65 -27.74 -10.14
CA LYS A 469 17.34 -28.57 -11.32
C LYS A 469 18.51 -28.70 -12.30
N LYS A 470 19.33 -27.68 -12.50
CA LYS A 470 20.49 -27.72 -13.41
C LYS A 470 21.71 -28.36 -12.76
N TYR A 471 21.94 -28.09 -11.47
CA TYR A 471 23.19 -28.46 -10.78
C TYR A 471 23.01 -29.49 -9.65
N GLY A 472 21.78 -29.89 -9.32
CA GLY A 472 21.51 -30.92 -8.30
C GLY A 472 21.76 -30.47 -6.84
N LEU A 473 22.15 -29.22 -6.63
CA LEU A 473 22.36 -28.61 -5.32
C LEU A 473 20.98 -28.44 -4.65
N SER A 474 20.66 -29.34 -3.73
CA SER A 474 19.27 -29.61 -3.35
C SER A 474 18.76 -28.65 -2.27
N LYS A 475 19.58 -28.32 -1.28
CA LYS A 475 19.21 -27.46 -0.15
C LYS A 475 19.60 -26.01 -0.44
N VAL A 476 18.63 -25.12 -0.58
CA VAL A 476 18.89 -23.68 -0.84
C VAL A 476 18.48 -22.84 0.36
N LEU A 477 19.37 -21.98 0.83
CA LEU A 477 19.02 -20.92 1.79
C LEU A 477 18.71 -19.63 1.03
N ILE A 478 17.60 -19.00 1.36
CA ILE A 478 17.26 -17.64 0.90
C ILE A 478 17.21 -16.74 2.14
N VAL A 479 18.06 -15.73 2.16
CA VAL A 479 18.08 -14.69 3.21
C VAL A 479 17.50 -13.41 2.63
N ASP A 480 16.38 -12.96 3.17
CA ASP A 480 15.68 -11.75 2.74
C ASP A 480 15.81 -10.66 3.82
N TRP A 481 16.47 -9.56 3.46
CA TRP A 481 16.65 -8.41 4.36
C TRP A 481 16.07 -7.12 3.80
N ASP A 482 15.34 -7.21 2.68
CA ASP A 482 14.50 -6.10 2.23
C ASP A 482 13.53 -5.71 3.35
N VAL A 483 13.25 -4.42 3.49
CA VAL A 483 12.40 -3.93 4.58
C VAL A 483 10.96 -4.42 4.48
N HIS A 484 10.54 -4.81 3.28
CA HIS A 484 9.23 -5.38 2.99
C HIS A 484 9.27 -6.91 3.05
N HIS A 485 8.18 -7.54 3.48
CA HIS A 485 8.12 -9.01 3.47
C HIS A 485 8.09 -9.54 2.03
N GLY A 486 9.08 -10.36 1.65
CA GLY A 486 9.18 -11.03 0.34
C GLY A 486 8.15 -12.15 0.15
N ASN A 487 6.88 -11.80 0.24
CA ASN A 487 5.71 -12.67 0.20
C ASN A 487 5.67 -13.58 -1.03
N GLY A 488 6.14 -13.12 -2.19
CA GLY A 488 6.22 -13.92 -3.42
C GLY A 488 7.23 -15.05 -3.30
N THR A 489 8.35 -14.81 -2.59
CA THR A 489 9.36 -15.82 -2.30
C THR A 489 8.88 -16.79 -1.23
N GLN A 490 8.20 -16.30 -0.19
CA GLN A 490 7.56 -17.16 0.81
C GLN A 490 6.55 -18.12 0.16
N ASP A 491 5.61 -17.60 -0.65
CA ASP A 491 4.58 -18.37 -1.36
C ASP A 491 5.19 -19.48 -2.24
N ALA A 492 6.20 -19.13 -3.05
CA ALA A 492 6.86 -20.04 -3.99
C ALA A 492 7.52 -21.29 -3.36
N PHE A 493 7.75 -21.29 -2.04
CA PHE A 493 8.37 -22.38 -1.29
C PHE A 493 7.62 -22.77 0.00
N TYR A 494 6.39 -22.29 0.20
CA TYR A 494 5.69 -22.42 1.49
C TYR A 494 5.44 -23.87 1.93
N ASP A 495 5.43 -24.84 1.01
CA ASP A 495 5.29 -26.27 1.28
C ASP A 495 6.58 -27.09 1.05
N ASP A 496 7.70 -26.44 0.74
CA ASP A 496 8.92 -27.07 0.25
C ASP A 496 10.07 -27.12 1.30
N PRO A 497 10.43 -28.31 1.83
CA PRO A 497 11.51 -28.46 2.81
C PRO A 497 12.92 -28.32 2.21
N THR A 498 13.04 -28.20 0.88
CA THR A 498 14.35 -28.06 0.21
C THR A 498 14.83 -26.61 0.14
N VAL A 499 14.00 -25.66 0.56
CA VAL A 499 14.35 -24.24 0.62
C VAL A 499 14.07 -23.70 2.02
N LEU A 500 15.09 -23.18 2.69
CA LEU A 500 14.94 -22.43 3.93
C LEU A 500 14.80 -20.94 3.57
N TYR A 501 13.62 -20.37 3.76
CA TYR A 501 13.37 -18.94 3.63
C TYR A 501 13.46 -18.27 5.01
N PHE A 502 14.31 -17.26 5.12
CA PHE A 502 14.42 -16.40 6.30
C PHE A 502 14.20 -14.95 5.87
N SER A 503 13.30 -14.23 6.54
CA SER A 503 13.03 -12.81 6.28
C SER A 503 13.11 -11.99 7.56
N THR A 504 13.86 -10.88 7.53
CA THR A 504 13.72 -9.76 8.46
C THR A 504 13.06 -8.60 7.74
N HIS A 505 11.83 -8.26 8.11
CA HIS A 505 11.07 -7.17 7.50
C HIS A 505 10.34 -6.36 8.58
N ARG A 506 10.01 -5.11 8.27
CA ARG A 506 9.23 -4.25 9.16
C ARG A 506 7.79 -4.80 9.28
N SER A 507 7.21 -4.81 10.48
CA SER A 507 5.82 -5.24 10.66
C SER A 507 5.10 -4.45 11.78
N PRO A 508 3.81 -4.10 11.62
CA PRO A 508 3.01 -4.22 10.40
C PRO A 508 3.49 -3.23 9.33
N PHE A 509 3.67 -3.71 8.11
CA PHE A 509 4.11 -2.94 6.94
C PHE A 509 3.67 -3.63 5.64
N TYR A 510 4.15 -3.19 4.48
CA TYR A 510 3.80 -3.81 3.19
C TYR A 510 4.35 -5.24 3.09
N PRO A 511 3.57 -6.23 2.58
CA PRO A 511 2.21 -6.13 2.06
C PRO A 511 1.13 -6.60 3.07
N GLY A 512 1.40 -6.55 4.38
CA GLY A 512 0.47 -7.01 5.43
C GLY A 512 0.51 -8.52 5.71
N THR A 513 1.54 -9.22 5.24
CA THR A 513 1.84 -10.63 5.50
C THR A 513 3.23 -10.76 6.15
N GLY A 514 3.67 -11.97 6.49
CA GLY A 514 4.98 -12.22 7.10
C GLY A 514 4.92 -12.33 8.62
N ASN A 515 3.77 -12.70 9.18
CA ASN A 515 3.62 -12.89 10.62
C ASN A 515 4.52 -14.03 11.12
N GLU A 516 4.93 -13.97 12.39
CA GLU A 516 5.88 -14.94 12.97
C GLU A 516 5.31 -16.36 13.12
N ASP A 517 3.99 -16.53 12.96
CA ASP A 517 3.30 -17.82 12.90
C ASP A 517 3.17 -18.40 11.47
N GLU A 518 3.45 -17.62 10.43
CA GLU A 518 3.59 -18.08 9.03
C GLU A 518 4.90 -18.89 8.88
N LYS A 519 4.84 -20.18 9.24
CA LYS A 519 6.02 -21.07 9.35
C LYS A 519 6.15 -22.09 8.22
N GLY A 520 5.42 -21.91 7.12
CA GLY A 520 5.29 -22.91 6.08
C GLY A 520 4.15 -23.90 6.36
N SER A 521 3.97 -24.84 5.45
CA SER A 521 2.87 -25.81 5.45
C SER A 521 3.33 -27.18 4.96
N GLY A 522 2.54 -28.23 5.17
CA GLY A 522 2.82 -29.56 4.64
C GLY A 522 4.22 -30.07 5.03
N LYS A 523 5.11 -30.26 4.04
CA LYS A 523 6.50 -30.67 4.27
C LYS A 523 7.43 -29.49 4.59
N GLY A 524 7.14 -28.29 4.08
CA GLY A 524 7.86 -27.03 4.34
C GLY A 524 7.59 -26.42 5.71
N LEU A 525 6.76 -27.04 6.56
CA LEU A 525 6.53 -26.57 7.93
C LEU A 525 7.85 -26.53 8.74
N GLY A 526 8.20 -25.33 9.21
CA GLY A 526 9.45 -25.02 9.89
C GLY A 526 10.55 -24.43 8.98
N TYR A 527 10.36 -24.40 7.66
CA TYR A 527 11.32 -23.90 6.67
C TYR A 527 11.05 -22.46 6.20
N THR A 528 9.98 -21.84 6.70
CA THR A 528 9.76 -20.39 6.65
C THR A 528 10.07 -19.80 8.03
N ILE A 529 10.88 -18.74 8.08
CA ILE A 529 11.22 -18.01 9.30
C ILE A 529 11.05 -16.51 9.06
N ASN A 530 9.93 -15.97 9.52
CA ASN A 530 9.72 -14.53 9.60
C ASN A 530 10.20 -13.99 10.95
N VAL A 531 10.94 -12.89 10.90
CA VAL A 531 11.38 -12.12 12.07
C VAL A 531 10.84 -10.70 11.92
N THR A 532 9.85 -10.36 12.73
CA THR A 532 9.19 -9.05 12.62
C THR A 532 10.02 -7.96 13.28
N MET A 533 10.38 -6.95 12.49
CA MET A 533 11.18 -5.80 12.92
C MET A 533 10.27 -4.60 13.19
N LYS A 534 10.59 -3.79 14.19
CA LYS A 534 9.81 -2.57 14.55
C LYS A 534 10.34 -1.38 13.79
N ALA A 535 9.46 -0.44 13.44
CA ALA A 535 9.86 0.83 12.85
C ALA A 535 10.98 1.50 13.68
N GLY A 536 12.04 1.93 13.01
CA GLY A 536 13.24 2.47 13.66
C GLY A 536 14.21 1.46 14.27
N ASP A 537 14.01 0.14 14.14
CA ASP A 537 15.06 -0.84 14.43
C ASP A 537 16.26 -0.62 13.49
N GLY A 538 17.47 -0.77 14.03
CA GLY A 538 18.73 -0.55 13.30
C GLY A 538 19.72 -1.69 13.47
N ASP A 539 21.00 -1.41 13.19
CA ASP A 539 22.10 -2.39 13.08
C ASP A 539 22.11 -3.47 14.17
N GLY A 540 21.87 -3.10 15.44
CA GLY A 540 21.86 -4.03 16.56
C GLY A 540 20.73 -5.07 16.51
N SER A 541 19.52 -4.65 16.15
CA SER A 541 18.34 -5.52 16.06
C SER A 541 18.47 -6.50 14.91
N TYR A 542 18.90 -6.02 13.74
CA TYR A 542 19.18 -6.87 12.57
C TYR A 542 20.33 -7.85 12.85
N LYS A 543 21.44 -7.39 13.43
CA LYS A 543 22.55 -8.28 13.82
C LYS A 543 22.11 -9.36 14.81
N ASN A 544 21.23 -9.03 15.76
CA ASN A 544 20.67 -10.01 16.70
C ASN A 544 19.83 -11.07 15.98
N ALA A 545 18.95 -10.67 15.05
CA ALA A 545 18.18 -11.62 14.24
C ALA A 545 19.11 -12.54 13.41
N PHE A 546 20.17 -11.98 12.82
CA PHE A 546 21.09 -12.73 11.98
C PHE A 546 21.98 -13.71 12.76
N GLU A 547 22.60 -13.29 13.87
CA GLU A 547 23.44 -14.16 14.71
C GLU A 547 22.62 -15.21 15.48
N ASN A 548 21.48 -14.82 16.07
CA ASN A 548 20.77 -15.66 17.04
C ASN A 548 19.58 -16.44 16.45
N ILE A 549 19.06 -16.06 15.28
CA ILE A 549 17.94 -16.75 14.62
C ILE A 549 18.40 -17.38 13.30
N LEU A 550 18.88 -16.59 12.33
CA LEU A 550 19.28 -17.11 11.02
C LEU A 550 20.42 -18.12 11.13
N LYS A 551 21.57 -17.71 11.69
CA LYS A 551 22.80 -18.51 11.71
C LYS A 551 22.66 -19.91 12.30
N PRO A 552 22.07 -20.14 13.50
CA PRO A 552 21.89 -21.50 14.01
C PRO A 552 20.94 -22.33 13.14
N ARG A 553 19.88 -21.74 12.59
CA ARG A 553 18.92 -22.43 11.72
C ARG A 553 19.52 -22.79 10.36
N ALA A 554 20.27 -21.88 9.76
CA ALA A 554 20.99 -22.09 8.50
C ALA A 554 22.09 -23.14 8.63
N ILE A 555 22.89 -23.12 9.70
CA ILE A 555 23.91 -24.16 9.95
C ILE A 555 23.28 -25.53 10.21
N GLY A 556 22.12 -25.59 10.87
CA GLY A 556 21.38 -26.84 11.05
C GLY A 556 20.73 -27.37 9.78
N PHE A 557 20.34 -26.48 8.86
CA PHE A 557 19.84 -26.82 7.53
C PHE A 557 20.96 -27.24 6.56
N ASP A 558 22.15 -26.65 6.71
CA ASP A 558 23.35 -26.97 5.94
C ASP A 558 23.15 -26.78 4.42
N PRO A 559 22.93 -25.54 3.93
CA PRO A 559 22.59 -25.29 2.53
C PRO A 559 23.72 -25.59 1.55
N ASP A 560 23.36 -26.13 0.37
CA ASP A 560 24.24 -26.32 -0.78
C ASP A 560 24.52 -25.00 -1.54
N PHE A 561 23.65 -24.00 -1.39
CA PHE A 561 23.75 -22.69 -2.04
C PHE A 561 23.01 -21.62 -1.24
N VAL A 562 23.49 -20.38 -1.26
CA VAL A 562 22.87 -19.25 -0.55
C VAL A 562 22.49 -18.14 -1.53
N PHE A 563 21.23 -17.70 -1.46
CA PHE A 563 20.75 -16.45 -2.07
C PHE A 563 20.54 -15.38 -1.00
N ILE A 564 20.68 -14.12 -1.41
CA ILE A 564 20.31 -12.96 -0.61
C ILE A 564 19.39 -12.07 -1.42
N SER A 565 18.14 -11.90 -0.97
CA SER A 565 17.25 -10.84 -1.43
C SER A 565 17.76 -9.53 -0.83
N ALA A 566 18.60 -8.83 -1.58
CA ALA A 566 19.39 -7.71 -1.11
C ALA A 566 18.67 -6.39 -1.38
N GLY A 567 17.58 -6.16 -0.65
CA GLY A 567 17.01 -4.83 -0.50
C GLY A 567 17.93 -3.93 0.33
N PHE A 568 17.90 -2.63 0.09
CA PHE A 568 18.67 -1.65 0.87
C PHE A 568 17.80 -0.51 1.43
N ASP A 569 16.49 -0.72 1.50
CA ASP A 569 15.47 0.22 1.98
C ASP A 569 15.27 0.19 3.50
N ALA A 570 15.81 -0.79 4.22
CA ALA A 570 15.95 -0.66 5.68
C ALA A 570 17.02 0.40 6.07
N HIS A 571 17.67 1.05 5.10
CA HIS A 571 18.67 2.09 5.36
C HIS A 571 18.02 3.31 6.03
N LYS A 572 18.69 3.88 7.04
CA LYS A 572 18.23 5.04 7.83
C LYS A 572 17.82 6.29 7.05
N ASP A 573 18.33 6.44 5.84
CA ASP A 573 18.07 7.58 4.94
C ASP A 573 17.11 7.20 3.79
N ASP A 574 16.46 6.02 3.86
CA ASP A 574 15.51 5.54 2.86
C ASP A 574 14.11 6.15 3.01
N PRO A 575 13.49 6.65 1.92
CA PRO A 575 12.18 7.30 2.00
C PRO A 575 11.02 6.34 2.23
N LEU A 576 11.17 5.02 2.02
CA LEU A 576 10.08 4.05 2.17
C LEU A 576 10.21 3.20 3.44
N GLY A 577 11.39 2.67 3.74
CA GLY A 577 11.50 1.61 4.77
C GLY A 577 11.23 2.04 6.22
N GLY A 578 11.64 3.24 6.63
CA GLY A 578 11.40 3.74 8.00
C GLY A 578 12.14 2.97 9.11
N MET A 579 13.33 2.46 8.80
CA MET A 579 14.21 1.73 9.71
C MET A 579 15.50 2.53 9.95
N ASN A 580 16.42 2.05 10.80
CA ASN A 580 17.67 2.74 11.16
C ASN A 580 18.93 1.93 10.81
N VAL A 581 18.91 1.08 9.77
CA VAL A 581 20.10 0.32 9.35
C VAL A 581 21.10 1.24 8.66
N THR A 582 22.38 1.05 8.93
CA THR A 582 23.47 1.77 8.26
C THR A 582 24.17 0.88 7.23
N SER A 583 24.98 1.48 6.36
CA SER A 583 25.91 0.76 5.49
C SER A 583 26.80 -0.25 6.23
N LYS A 584 27.14 0.01 7.50
CA LYS A 584 27.85 -0.92 8.39
C LYS A 584 26.95 -2.07 8.88
N GLY A 585 25.67 -1.81 9.13
CA GLY A 585 24.67 -2.85 9.42
C GLY A 585 24.56 -3.86 8.28
N TYR A 586 24.46 -3.39 7.03
CA TYR A 586 24.50 -4.27 5.86
C TYR A 586 25.82 -5.04 5.73
N ALA A 587 26.96 -4.42 6.03
CA ALA A 587 28.26 -5.13 6.06
C ALA A 587 28.29 -6.26 7.10
N GLU A 588 27.77 -6.03 8.31
CA GLU A 588 27.68 -7.04 9.38
C GLU A 588 26.71 -8.18 9.00
N MET A 589 25.52 -7.87 8.46
CA MET A 589 24.60 -8.89 7.93
C MET A 589 25.24 -9.73 6.83
N THR A 590 25.92 -9.06 5.88
CA THR A 590 26.66 -9.73 4.78
C THR A 590 27.72 -10.67 5.31
N LYS A 591 28.47 -10.25 6.34
CA LYS A 591 29.51 -11.06 6.98
C LYS A 591 28.93 -12.33 7.60
N ILE A 592 27.79 -12.23 8.29
CA ILE A 592 27.13 -13.38 8.91
C ILE A 592 26.67 -14.39 7.84
N VAL A 593 26.06 -13.91 6.75
CA VAL A 593 25.64 -14.78 5.63
C VAL A 593 26.85 -15.38 4.90
N LYS A 594 27.94 -14.62 4.76
CA LYS A 594 29.22 -15.11 4.24
C LYS A 594 29.79 -16.23 5.11
N ASP A 595 29.86 -16.07 6.43
CA ASP A 595 30.36 -17.10 7.34
C ASP A 595 29.52 -18.40 7.28
N ILE A 596 28.20 -18.28 7.08
CA ILE A 596 27.29 -19.42 6.84
C ILE A 596 27.66 -20.13 5.53
N ALA A 597 27.79 -19.36 4.43
CA ALA A 597 28.11 -19.90 3.12
C ALA A 597 29.51 -20.54 3.05
N GLU A 598 30.51 -19.94 3.69
CA GLU A 598 31.86 -20.50 3.82
C GLU A 598 31.83 -21.86 4.53
N LYS A 599 30.98 -22.02 5.54
CA LYS A 599 30.87 -23.24 6.33
C LYS A 599 30.08 -24.36 5.63
N CYS A 600 29.01 -24.04 4.90
CA CYS A 600 28.10 -25.04 4.33
C CYS A 600 28.29 -25.25 2.81
N CYS A 601 28.53 -24.18 2.04
CA CYS A 601 28.53 -24.23 0.57
C CYS A 601 29.82 -23.72 -0.09
N ASN A 602 30.97 -23.75 0.60
CA ASN A 602 32.27 -23.25 0.09
C ASN A 602 32.24 -21.78 -0.38
N GLY A 603 31.39 -20.94 0.22
CA GLY A 603 31.25 -19.52 -0.09
C GLY A 603 30.34 -19.18 -1.28
N ARG A 604 29.58 -20.16 -1.82
CA ARG A 604 28.63 -19.95 -2.93
C ARG A 604 27.46 -19.05 -2.52
N ILE A 605 27.55 -17.77 -2.89
CA ILE A 605 26.51 -16.76 -2.69
C ILE A 605 26.16 -16.08 -4.01
N VAL A 606 24.87 -15.89 -4.26
CA VAL A 606 24.37 -14.88 -5.21
C VAL A 606 23.41 -13.95 -4.48
N SER A 607 23.79 -12.68 -4.31
CA SER A 607 22.91 -11.62 -3.85
C SER A 607 22.24 -10.92 -5.03
N VAL A 608 20.98 -10.52 -4.88
CA VAL A 608 20.17 -9.93 -5.95
C VAL A 608 19.51 -8.66 -5.43
N LEU A 609 19.66 -7.56 -6.17
CA LEU A 609 19.08 -6.28 -5.77
C LEU A 609 17.55 -6.33 -5.80
N GLU A 610 16.93 -6.05 -4.65
CA GLU A 610 15.48 -5.87 -4.51
C GLU A 610 15.16 -4.36 -4.37
N GLY A 611 14.72 -3.91 -3.19
CA GLY A 611 14.42 -2.52 -2.86
C GLY A 611 15.62 -1.66 -2.44
N GLY A 612 15.34 -0.48 -1.87
CA GLY A 612 16.32 0.58 -1.57
C GLY A 612 16.27 1.73 -2.56
N TYR A 613 15.83 2.90 -2.09
CA TYR A 613 15.35 4.03 -2.89
C TYR A 613 16.04 5.36 -2.55
N SER A 614 16.72 5.45 -1.41
CA SER A 614 17.74 6.49 -1.16
C SER A 614 18.93 6.27 -2.08
N LEU A 615 19.12 7.11 -3.10
CA LEU A 615 20.19 6.90 -4.09
C LEU A 615 21.60 6.86 -3.46
N SER A 616 21.86 7.71 -2.46
CA SER A 616 23.12 7.72 -1.72
C SER A 616 23.23 6.53 -0.75
N GLY A 617 22.18 6.26 0.04
CA GLY A 617 22.15 5.15 1.00
C GLY A 617 22.26 3.77 0.35
N LEU A 618 21.56 3.57 -0.77
CA LEU A 618 21.64 2.40 -1.64
C LEU A 618 23.07 2.19 -2.14
N ALA A 619 23.65 3.21 -2.80
CA ALA A 619 24.99 3.08 -3.37
C ALA A 619 26.04 2.79 -2.28
N GLU A 620 25.96 3.47 -1.13
CA GLU A 620 26.84 3.21 0.02
C GLU A 620 26.68 1.80 0.59
N SER A 621 25.44 1.33 0.77
CA SER A 621 25.18 0.01 1.35
C SER A 621 25.57 -1.12 0.40
N VAL A 622 25.36 -0.97 -0.91
CA VAL A 622 25.86 -1.91 -1.94
C VAL A 622 27.39 -1.95 -1.96
N ASP A 623 28.06 -0.80 -1.83
CA ASP A 623 29.52 -0.72 -1.77
C ASP A 623 30.09 -1.41 -0.50
N SER A 624 29.43 -1.25 0.64
CA SER A 624 29.77 -1.95 1.89
C SER A 624 29.50 -3.46 1.81
N HIS A 625 28.37 -3.87 1.23
CA HIS A 625 28.03 -5.27 0.96
C HIS A 625 29.08 -5.94 0.06
N LEU A 626 29.40 -5.32 -1.08
CA LEU A 626 30.42 -5.81 -2.01
C LEU A 626 31.82 -5.88 -1.39
N SER A 627 32.18 -4.92 -0.55
CA SER A 627 33.47 -4.92 0.15
C SER A 627 33.63 -6.19 1.00
N VAL A 628 32.60 -6.56 1.76
CA VAL A 628 32.60 -7.80 2.55
C VAL A 628 32.59 -9.06 1.68
N LEU A 629 31.88 -9.06 0.54
CA LEU A 629 31.89 -10.21 -0.39
C LEU A 629 33.28 -10.45 -1.04
N MET A 630 34.01 -9.37 -1.30
CA MET A 630 35.36 -9.41 -1.90
C MET A 630 36.47 -9.81 -0.93
N ASP A 631 36.30 -9.60 0.39
CA ASP A 631 37.35 -9.87 1.38
C ASP A 631 37.85 -11.31 1.41
#